data_AF-A0AAN6YYR7-F1
#
_entry.id   AF-A0AAN6YYR7-F1
#
_cell.length_a   1.000
_cell.length_b   1.000
_cell.length_c   1.000
_cell.angle_alpha   90.00
_cell.angle_beta   90.00
_cell.angle_gamma   90.00
#
_symmetry.space_group_name_H-M   'P 1'
#
loop_
_entity.id
_entity.type
_entity.pdbx_description
1 polymer ?
#
loop_
_entity_poly.entity_id
_entity_poly.type
_entity_poly.pdbx_seq_one_letter_code
_entity_poly.pdbx_strand_id
1 'polypeptide(L)'
;MGLLQLVTAILILGNLGLGSPVPQGGAAPAAKYCDPETTICYSEWLSPEKIAFRIAIPDTATAGIFDVLLQIAAPKTVGWAGIAWGGVMVNNPLTVAWANGNTTVVSSRSASARTYPTAYAGATYTVLSGSVANSTHWKLNVLAKGVSAWGNTKLNPAETVSLAYAQAASPPLEPANNASRFSIHNSRGKWSHDLKSAQIANFVELVEKVAAAKAA
;
A
#
# COMPACT_ATOMS: atom_id res chain seq x y z
N MET A 1 26.43 -22.28 -73.53
CA MET A 1 24.97 -22.16 -73.39
C MET A 1 24.65 -22.20 -71.89
N GLY A 2 24.50 -21.12 -71.12
CA GLY A 2 24.14 -19.74 -71.46
C GLY A 2 22.71 -19.43 -71.00
N LEU A 3 22.57 -19.08 -69.72
CA LEU A 3 21.50 -18.30 -69.05
C LEU A 3 20.01 -18.68 -69.23
N LEU A 4 19.31 -18.88 -68.11
CA LEU A 4 17.98 -18.28 -67.85
C LEU A 4 17.69 -18.29 -66.34
N GLN A 5 17.67 -17.10 -65.77
CA GLN A 5 17.11 -16.79 -64.46
C GLN A 5 15.57 -16.80 -64.56
N LEU A 6 14.89 -17.39 -63.58
CA LEU A 6 13.50 -17.04 -63.28
C LEU A 6 13.42 -16.50 -61.86
N VAL A 7 12.96 -15.26 -61.76
CA VAL A 7 12.61 -14.53 -60.55
C VAL A 7 11.19 -14.96 -60.18
N THR A 8 10.99 -15.53 -58.99
CA THR A 8 9.65 -15.80 -58.46
C THR A 8 9.32 -14.78 -57.38
N ALA A 9 8.25 -14.03 -57.64
CA ALA A 9 7.73 -12.97 -56.81
C ALA A 9 7.18 -13.48 -55.47
N ILE A 10 7.43 -12.68 -54.43
CA ILE A 10 6.91 -12.84 -53.07
C ILE A 10 5.45 -12.36 -53.03
N LEU A 11 4.51 -13.21 -52.62
CA LEU A 11 3.23 -12.79 -52.04
C LEU A 11 3.21 -13.25 -50.57
N ILE A 12 3.35 -12.30 -49.64
CA ILE A 12 3.13 -12.52 -48.21
C ILE A 12 1.63 -12.33 -47.97
N LEU A 13 0.89 -13.43 -47.81
CA LEU A 13 -0.44 -13.40 -47.20
C LEU A 13 -0.26 -13.33 -45.69
N GLY A 14 -0.69 -12.20 -45.11
CA GLY A 14 -0.69 -11.98 -43.67
C GLY A 14 -1.56 -13.01 -42.96
N ASN A 15 -0.97 -13.70 -41.99
CA ASN A 15 -1.70 -14.62 -41.12
C ASN A 15 -2.10 -13.87 -39.85
N LEU A 16 -3.41 -13.86 -39.57
CA LEU A 16 -4.04 -13.33 -38.38
C LEU A 16 -3.44 -14.00 -37.13
N GLY A 17 -2.69 -13.24 -36.35
CA GLY A 17 -2.25 -13.66 -35.03
C GLY A 17 -3.45 -13.73 -34.09
N LEU A 18 -3.87 -14.96 -33.77
CA LEU A 18 -4.72 -15.23 -32.61
C LEU A 18 -3.95 -14.77 -31.37
N GLY A 19 -4.37 -13.64 -30.79
CA GLY A 19 -3.80 -13.13 -29.54
C GLY A 19 -3.91 -14.21 -28.45
N SER A 20 -2.77 -14.59 -27.89
CA SER A 20 -2.74 -15.45 -26.71
C SER A 20 -3.55 -14.77 -25.58
N PRO A 21 -4.37 -15.51 -24.84
CA PRO A 21 -5.05 -14.93 -23.68
C PRO A 21 -3.99 -14.39 -22.72
N VAL A 22 -4.14 -13.12 -22.35
CA VAL A 22 -3.35 -12.49 -21.27
C VAL A 22 -3.49 -13.38 -20.04
N PRO A 23 -2.41 -13.86 -19.42
CA PRO A 23 -2.51 -14.58 -18.16
C PRO A 23 -3.14 -13.61 -17.15
N GLN A 24 -4.37 -13.88 -16.72
CA GLN A 24 -4.87 -13.27 -15.50
C GLN A 24 -3.98 -13.78 -14.38
N GLY A 25 -3.11 -12.91 -13.87
CA GLY A 25 -2.19 -13.24 -12.80
C GLY A 25 -2.98 -13.75 -11.59
N GLY A 26 -2.78 -15.03 -11.26
CA GLY A 26 -3.21 -15.57 -9.97
C GLY A 26 -2.58 -14.76 -8.84
N ALA A 27 -3.28 -14.67 -7.71
CA ALA A 27 -2.74 -14.04 -6.51
C ALA A 27 -1.45 -14.75 -6.10
N ALA A 28 -0.30 -14.11 -6.31
CA ALA A 28 0.93 -14.55 -5.69
C ALA A 28 0.84 -14.23 -4.19
N PRO A 29 1.25 -15.15 -3.30
CA PRO A 29 1.37 -14.81 -1.89
C PRO A 29 2.27 -13.58 -1.75
N ALA A 30 1.86 -12.65 -0.90
CA ALA A 30 2.67 -11.46 -0.65
C ALA A 30 4.03 -11.87 -0.07
N ALA A 31 5.08 -11.10 -0.40
CA ALA A 31 6.41 -11.39 0.11
C ALA A 31 6.43 -11.18 1.64
N LYS A 32 7.10 -12.05 2.40
CA LYS A 32 7.21 -11.89 3.85
C LYS A 32 8.39 -10.99 4.20
N TYR A 33 8.18 -10.00 5.05
CA TYR A 33 9.23 -9.13 5.58
C TYR A 33 9.18 -9.11 7.11
N CYS A 34 10.26 -9.48 7.81
CA CYS A 34 10.34 -9.35 9.26
C CYS A 34 11.25 -8.17 9.61
N ASP A 35 10.69 -7.16 10.27
CA ASP A 35 11.42 -5.95 10.67
C ASP A 35 12.41 -6.32 11.79
N PRO A 36 13.72 -6.12 11.59
CA PRO A 36 14.74 -6.54 12.56
C PRO A 36 14.70 -5.73 13.87
N GLU A 37 14.14 -4.52 13.86
CA GLU A 37 14.06 -3.67 15.05
C GLU A 37 12.87 -4.07 15.93
N THR A 38 11.73 -4.36 15.30
CA THR A 38 10.48 -4.65 16.01
C THR A 38 10.16 -6.13 16.13
N THR A 39 10.85 -6.99 15.39
CA THR A 39 10.59 -8.43 15.22
C THR A 39 9.22 -8.79 14.63
N ILE A 40 8.44 -7.79 14.20
CA ILE A 40 7.14 -7.99 13.56
C ILE A 40 7.37 -8.46 12.12
N CYS A 41 6.71 -9.56 11.75
CA CYS A 41 6.65 -10.02 10.38
C CYS A 41 5.40 -9.49 9.69
N TYR A 42 5.58 -9.01 8.47
CA TYR A 42 4.56 -8.41 7.63
C TYR A 42 4.44 -9.18 6.32
N SER A 43 3.23 -9.13 5.76
CA SER A 43 2.98 -9.32 4.35
C SER A 43 3.33 -8.02 3.60
N GLU A 44 4.18 -8.12 2.58
CA GLU A 44 4.74 -6.98 1.85
C GLU A 44 4.26 -6.94 0.39
N TRP A 45 3.96 -5.72 -0.06
CA TRP A 45 3.86 -5.38 -1.45
C TRP A 45 4.70 -4.14 -1.78
N LEU A 46 5.41 -4.18 -2.92
CA LEU A 46 6.21 -3.06 -3.41
C LEU A 46 5.53 -2.38 -4.59
N SER A 47 5.38 -1.06 -4.51
CA SER A 47 4.97 -0.23 -5.64
C SER A 47 6.08 -0.08 -6.70
N PRO A 48 5.73 0.31 -7.94
CA PRO A 48 6.70 0.74 -8.96
C PRO A 48 7.71 1.78 -8.45
N GLU A 49 7.28 2.70 -7.58
CA GLU A 49 8.08 3.75 -6.96
C GLU A 49 8.94 3.25 -5.78
N LYS A 50 8.99 1.94 -5.55
CA LYS A 50 9.75 1.30 -4.47
C LYS A 50 9.29 1.68 -3.07
N ILE A 51 8.03 2.09 -2.94
CA ILE A 51 7.34 2.19 -1.63
C ILE A 51 6.93 0.79 -1.22
N ALA A 52 7.36 0.36 -0.04
CA ALA A 52 6.91 -0.86 0.60
C ALA A 52 5.67 -0.59 1.46
N PHE A 53 4.57 -1.28 1.14
CA PHE A 53 3.38 -1.36 1.97
C PHE A 53 3.38 -2.72 2.66
N ARG A 54 3.46 -2.69 3.98
CA ARG A 54 3.64 -3.86 4.83
C ARG A 54 2.48 -3.94 5.81
N ILE A 55 1.77 -5.05 5.81
CA ILE A 55 0.55 -5.25 6.59
C ILE A 55 0.74 -6.48 7.47
N ALA A 56 0.37 -6.34 8.74
CA ALA A 56 0.21 -7.45 9.67
C ALA A 56 -1.11 -7.31 10.42
N ILE A 57 -1.79 -8.42 10.66
CA ILE A 57 -3.08 -8.48 11.35
C ILE A 57 -3.07 -9.62 12.39
N PRO A 58 -3.94 -9.59 13.41
CA PRO A 58 -4.06 -10.71 14.35
C PRO A 58 -4.44 -12.00 13.62
N ASP A 59 -3.81 -13.13 13.98
CA ASP A 59 -4.23 -14.46 13.55
C ASP A 59 -5.63 -14.87 14.06
N THR A 60 -6.09 -14.22 15.12
CA THR A 60 -7.44 -14.30 15.68
C THR A 60 -8.47 -13.39 14.99
N ALA A 61 -8.06 -12.60 14.00
CA ALA A 61 -8.97 -11.69 13.30
C ALA A 61 -10.10 -12.46 12.60
N THR A 62 -11.31 -11.90 12.65
CA THR A 62 -12.49 -12.37 11.92
C THR A 62 -13.00 -11.27 10.99
N ALA A 63 -13.86 -11.62 10.03
CA ALA A 63 -14.40 -10.65 9.09
C ALA A 63 -15.13 -9.51 9.82
N GLY A 64 -14.76 -8.25 9.53
CA GLY A 64 -15.27 -7.08 10.22
C GLY A 64 -14.18 -6.24 10.86
N ILE A 65 -14.38 -5.86 12.12
CA ILE A 65 -13.46 -4.96 12.83
C ILE A 65 -12.32 -5.77 13.43
N PHE A 66 -11.11 -5.45 12.98
CA PHE A 66 -9.85 -5.89 13.57
C PHE A 66 -8.79 -4.80 13.40
N ASP A 67 -7.81 -4.81 14.31
CA ASP A 67 -6.69 -3.88 14.29
C ASP A 67 -5.68 -4.30 13.20
N VAL A 68 -5.02 -3.31 12.59
CA VAL A 68 -4.03 -3.54 11.53
C VAL A 68 -2.73 -2.83 11.87
N LEU A 69 -1.63 -3.56 11.83
CA LEU A 69 -0.30 -2.97 11.79
C LEU A 69 0.03 -2.62 10.34
N LEU A 70 0.29 -1.35 10.08
CA LEU A 70 0.74 -0.86 8.78
C LEU A 70 2.14 -0.28 8.93
N GLN A 71 3.03 -0.75 8.07
CA GLN A 71 4.31 -0.09 7.84
C GLN A 71 4.36 0.44 6.39
N ILE A 72 4.71 1.71 6.24
CA ILE A 72 5.02 2.33 4.94
C ILE A 72 6.48 2.74 4.97
N ALA A 73 7.30 2.13 4.11
CA ALA A 73 8.69 2.54 3.90
C ALA A 73 8.86 3.05 2.48
N ALA A 74 9.28 4.30 2.32
CA ALA A 74 9.38 4.97 1.03
C ALA A 74 10.71 5.70 0.84
N PRO A 75 11.23 5.79 -0.38
CA PRO A 75 12.37 6.66 -0.70
C PRO A 75 12.05 8.13 -0.40
N LYS A 76 13.05 8.95 -0.09
CA LYS A 76 12.88 10.40 0.14
C LYS A 76 12.44 11.20 -1.09
N THR A 77 12.48 10.60 -2.28
CA THR A 77 11.87 11.16 -3.49
C THR A 77 10.33 11.14 -3.45
N VAL A 78 9.74 10.38 -2.52
CA VAL A 78 8.29 10.33 -2.26
C VAL A 78 7.97 11.30 -1.14
N GLY A 79 7.28 12.40 -1.47
CA GLY A 79 6.87 13.44 -0.53
C GLY A 79 5.69 13.01 0.34
N TRP A 80 4.75 12.24 -0.21
CA TRP A 80 3.72 11.53 0.56
C TRP A 80 3.30 10.24 -0.16
N ALA A 81 2.87 9.26 0.63
CA ALA A 81 2.26 8.02 0.13
C ALA A 81 0.96 7.75 0.87
N GLY A 82 0.03 7.05 0.23
CA GLY A 82 -1.23 6.68 0.85
C GLY A 82 -1.77 5.35 0.35
N ILE A 83 -2.59 4.74 1.20
CA ILE A 83 -3.30 3.49 0.95
C ILE A 83 -4.81 3.74 1.08
N ALA A 84 -5.59 3.19 0.15
CA ALA A 84 -7.04 3.13 0.21
C ALA A 84 -7.47 1.71 0.54
N TRP A 85 -8.07 1.52 1.72
CA TRP A 85 -8.39 0.19 2.27
C TRP A 85 -9.47 -0.56 1.51
N GLY A 86 -10.33 0.15 0.78
CA GLY A 86 -11.33 -0.44 -0.12
C GLY A 86 -10.91 -0.51 -1.59
N GLY A 87 -9.63 -0.32 -1.90
CA GLY A 87 -9.12 -0.43 -3.27
C GLY A 87 -9.52 0.71 -4.22
N VAL A 88 -10.27 1.71 -3.74
CA VAL A 88 -10.59 2.94 -4.49
C VAL A 88 -10.61 4.15 -3.55
N MET A 89 -10.38 5.35 -4.10
CA MET A 89 -10.29 6.59 -3.33
C MET A 89 -11.61 7.00 -2.64
N VAL A 90 -12.73 6.80 -3.34
CA VAL A 90 -14.03 7.34 -2.93
C VAL A 90 -14.71 6.40 -1.94
N ASN A 91 -15.29 6.95 -0.87
CA ASN A 91 -16.06 6.26 0.16
C ASN A 91 -15.30 5.16 0.92
N ASN A 92 -13.97 5.25 0.98
CA ASN A 92 -13.14 4.34 1.76
C ASN A 92 -12.23 5.11 2.73
N PRO A 93 -11.84 4.49 3.86
CA PRO A 93 -10.75 4.99 4.67
C PRO A 93 -9.48 5.08 3.83
N LEU A 94 -8.80 6.21 3.94
CA LEU A 94 -7.52 6.49 3.31
C LEU A 94 -6.51 6.77 4.42
N THR A 95 -5.44 5.99 4.49
CA THR A 95 -4.28 6.34 5.32
C THR A 95 -3.28 7.06 4.44
N VAL A 96 -2.93 8.30 4.77
CA VAL A 96 -1.89 9.08 4.07
C VAL A 96 -0.75 9.36 5.04
N ALA A 97 0.49 9.26 4.57
CA ALA A 97 1.68 9.40 5.39
C ALA A 97 2.81 10.12 4.65
N TRP A 98 3.69 10.75 5.42
CA TRP A 98 4.85 11.46 4.90
C TRP A 98 5.93 11.66 5.98
N ALA A 99 7.11 12.08 5.55
CA ALA A 99 8.20 12.49 6.45
C ALA A 99 7.98 13.90 7.02
N ASN A 100 8.31 14.09 8.30
CA ASN A 100 8.39 15.39 8.95
C ASN A 100 9.71 15.47 9.73
N GLY A 101 10.70 16.18 9.19
CA GLY A 101 12.06 16.16 9.74
C GLY A 101 12.61 14.73 9.78
N ASN A 102 12.97 14.26 10.97
CA ASN A 102 13.49 12.90 11.22
C ASN A 102 12.40 11.91 11.68
N THR A 103 11.13 12.32 11.71
CA THR A 103 10.00 11.48 12.07
C THR A 103 9.03 11.37 10.89
N THR A 104 7.90 10.70 11.09
CA THR A 104 6.82 10.58 10.10
C THR A 104 5.48 10.97 10.72
N VAL A 105 4.58 11.42 9.86
CA VAL A 105 3.20 11.81 10.21
C VAL A 105 2.24 10.93 9.43
N VAL A 106 1.14 10.56 10.08
CA VAL A 106 0.01 9.83 9.49
C VAL A 106 -1.25 10.68 9.55
N SER A 107 -2.09 10.55 8.53
CA SER A 107 -3.31 11.32 8.34
C SER A 107 -4.46 10.39 7.95
N SER A 108 -5.54 10.47 8.72
CA SER A 108 -6.80 9.77 8.45
C SER A 108 -7.64 10.60 7.48
N ARG A 109 -7.93 10.06 6.29
CA ARG A 109 -8.66 10.77 5.24
C ARG A 109 -9.80 9.95 4.65
N SER A 110 -10.78 10.63 4.05
CA SER A 110 -11.78 10.04 3.17
C SER A 110 -12.25 11.07 2.15
N ALA A 111 -12.85 10.61 1.05
CA ALA A 111 -13.46 11.47 0.05
C ALA A 111 -14.80 10.90 -0.40
N SER A 112 -15.84 11.73 -0.46
CA SER A 112 -17.18 11.33 -0.95
C SER A 112 -17.30 11.36 -2.48
N ALA A 113 -16.33 12.00 -3.16
CA ALA A 113 -16.20 12.06 -4.59
C ALA A 113 -14.71 12.10 -4.97
N ARG A 114 -14.38 12.21 -6.26
CA ARG A 114 -13.00 12.42 -6.73
C ARG A 114 -12.54 13.87 -6.48
N THR A 115 -12.70 14.31 -5.25
CA THR A 115 -12.35 15.63 -4.74
C THR A 115 -11.31 15.46 -3.64
N TYR A 116 -10.82 16.59 -3.14
CA TYR A 116 -9.81 16.59 -2.09
C TYR A 116 -10.26 15.77 -0.85
N PRO A 117 -9.47 14.80 -0.38
CA PRO A 117 -9.81 14.04 0.82
C PRO A 117 -9.79 14.90 2.10
N THR A 118 -10.87 14.84 2.87
CA THR A 118 -10.99 15.53 4.16
C THR A 118 -10.64 14.60 5.31
N ALA A 119 -10.52 15.13 6.52
CA ALA A 119 -10.28 14.31 7.71
C ALA A 119 -11.38 13.24 7.89
N TYR A 120 -10.98 12.04 8.29
CA TYR A 120 -11.89 10.92 8.53
C TYR A 120 -11.82 10.46 9.98
N ALA A 121 -12.95 10.52 10.70
CA ALA A 121 -13.02 10.17 12.12
C ALA A 121 -13.25 8.68 12.38
N GLY A 122 -13.59 7.89 11.35
CA GLY A 122 -13.87 6.46 11.50
C GLY A 122 -12.64 5.57 11.62
N ALA A 123 -11.43 6.14 11.58
CA ALA A 123 -10.18 5.44 11.82
C ALA A 123 -9.27 6.24 12.74
N THR A 124 -8.50 5.52 13.57
CA THR A 124 -7.50 6.09 14.47
C THR A 124 -6.15 5.42 14.27
N TYR A 125 -5.09 6.16 14.53
CA TYR A 125 -3.72 5.73 14.27
C TYR A 125 -2.83 6.04 15.46
N THR A 126 -2.16 5.01 15.98
CA THR A 126 -1.09 5.17 16.97
C THR A 126 0.24 5.00 16.27
N VAL A 127 1.05 6.06 16.24
CA VAL A 127 2.42 6.02 15.68
C VAL A 127 3.32 5.25 16.63
N LEU A 128 4.02 4.26 16.10
CA LEU A 128 4.83 3.30 16.84
C LEU A 128 6.33 3.59 16.69
N SER A 129 7.15 2.96 17.54
CA SER A 129 8.61 3.05 17.46
C SER A 129 9.12 2.58 16.10
N GLY A 130 10.28 3.10 15.68
CA GLY A 130 10.83 2.91 14.34
C GLY A 130 10.18 3.78 13.25
N SER A 131 9.24 4.67 13.61
CA SER A 131 8.72 5.70 12.70
C SER A 131 9.72 6.84 12.54
N VAL A 132 10.53 6.79 11.49
CA VAL A 132 11.70 7.68 11.30
C VAL A 132 11.85 8.14 9.86
N ALA A 133 12.62 9.20 9.64
CA ALA A 133 13.07 9.63 8.33
C ALA A 133 14.57 9.94 8.37
N ASN A 134 15.27 9.58 7.28
CA ASN A 134 16.69 9.89 7.08
C ASN A 134 16.91 10.47 5.67
N SER A 135 18.17 10.51 5.23
CA SER A 135 18.54 11.08 3.92
C SER A 135 18.05 10.25 2.72
N THR A 136 17.75 8.97 2.91
CA THR A 136 17.39 8.05 1.82
C THR A 136 15.94 7.60 1.86
N HIS A 137 15.38 7.39 3.06
CA HIS A 137 14.04 6.83 3.24
C HIS A 137 13.30 7.49 4.39
N TRP A 138 11.98 7.34 4.38
CA TRP A 138 11.14 7.49 5.56
C TRP A 138 10.33 6.21 5.79
N LYS A 139 10.10 5.91 7.07
CA LYS A 139 9.39 4.74 7.57
C LYS A 139 8.32 5.21 8.54
N LEU A 140 7.08 4.82 8.30
CA LEU A 140 5.98 4.97 9.23
C LEU A 140 5.61 3.57 9.75
N ASN A 141 5.55 3.41 11.07
CA ASN A 141 4.96 2.25 11.74
C ASN A 141 3.72 2.72 12.50
N VAL A 142 2.55 2.16 12.20
CA VAL A 142 1.31 2.53 12.89
C VAL A 142 0.46 1.31 13.23
N LEU A 143 -0.17 1.37 14.40
CA LEU A 143 -1.39 0.62 14.68
C LEU A 143 -2.58 1.41 14.13
N ALA A 144 -3.28 0.86 13.16
CA ALA A 144 -4.48 1.43 12.58
C ALA A 144 -5.72 0.68 13.08
N LYS A 145 -6.70 1.43 13.61
CA LYS A 145 -8.00 0.90 14.01
C LYS A 145 -9.10 1.51 13.14
N GLY A 146 -10.17 0.75 12.89
CA GLY A 146 -11.31 1.22 12.08
C GLY A 146 -11.04 1.27 10.57
N VAL A 147 -9.95 0.66 10.10
CA VAL A 147 -9.60 0.57 8.67
C VAL A 147 -10.06 -0.74 8.02
N SER A 148 -10.48 -1.72 8.82
CA SER A 148 -10.93 -3.05 8.39
C SER A 148 -12.44 -3.14 8.16
N ALA A 149 -13.22 -2.18 8.65
CA ALA A 149 -14.65 -2.08 8.37
C ALA A 149 -15.12 -0.62 8.39
N TRP A 150 -15.97 -0.24 7.43
CA TRP A 150 -16.56 1.10 7.31
C TRP A 150 -17.86 1.01 6.51
N GLY A 151 -18.88 1.76 6.93
CA GLY A 151 -20.21 1.63 6.33
C GLY A 151 -20.68 0.18 6.32
N ASN A 152 -20.98 -0.35 5.12
CA ASN A 152 -21.36 -1.75 4.91
C ASN A 152 -20.20 -2.65 4.46
N THR A 153 -18.99 -2.09 4.29
CA THR A 153 -17.82 -2.85 3.86
C THR A 153 -17.10 -3.43 5.07
N LYS A 154 -16.73 -4.70 4.97
CA LYS A 154 -15.95 -5.44 5.95
C LYS A 154 -14.86 -6.21 5.22
N LEU A 155 -13.62 -6.05 5.61
CA LEU A 155 -12.53 -6.89 5.14
C LEU A 155 -12.66 -8.27 5.79
N ASN A 156 -12.35 -9.31 5.03
CA ASN A 156 -12.26 -10.68 5.53
C ASN A 156 -10.79 -11.08 5.62
N PRO A 157 -10.25 -11.35 6.82
CA PRO A 157 -8.84 -11.70 7.00
C PRO A 157 -8.43 -13.04 6.36
N ALA A 158 -9.41 -13.87 5.97
CA ALA A 158 -9.17 -15.13 5.26
C ALA A 158 -9.12 -14.97 3.72
N GLU A 159 -9.31 -13.77 3.19
CA GLU A 159 -9.43 -13.51 1.76
C GLU A 159 -8.29 -12.66 1.19
N THR A 160 -8.17 -12.68 -0.13
CA THR A 160 -7.40 -11.70 -0.89
C THR A 160 -8.28 -10.48 -1.17
N VAL A 161 -7.84 -9.30 -0.77
CA VAL A 161 -8.58 -8.04 -0.94
C VAL A 161 -7.90 -7.13 -1.96
N SER A 162 -8.69 -6.30 -2.65
CA SER A 162 -8.13 -5.27 -3.53
C SER A 162 -7.83 -4.01 -2.72
N LEU A 163 -6.55 -3.64 -2.66
CA LEU A 163 -6.08 -2.40 -2.06
C LEU A 163 -5.59 -1.46 -3.15
N ALA A 164 -5.51 -0.17 -2.87
CA ALA A 164 -4.98 0.82 -3.79
C ALA A 164 -3.99 1.74 -3.10
N TYR A 165 -2.99 2.20 -3.85
CA TYR A 165 -2.00 3.14 -3.37
C TYR A 165 -2.03 4.41 -4.21
N ALA A 166 -1.52 5.49 -3.62
CA ALA A 166 -1.27 6.74 -4.29
C ALA A 166 0.00 7.38 -3.70
N GLN A 167 0.74 8.14 -4.49
CA GLN A 167 1.91 8.88 -4.01
C GLN A 167 2.13 10.16 -4.82
N ALA A 168 2.81 11.13 -4.21
CA ALA A 168 3.39 12.25 -4.93
C ALA A 168 4.81 12.57 -4.43
N ALA A 169 5.61 13.18 -5.30
CA ALA A 169 6.95 13.65 -4.98
C ALA A 169 6.93 14.92 -4.10
N SER A 170 5.96 15.81 -4.30
CA SER A 170 5.83 17.02 -3.48
C SER A 170 5.28 16.66 -2.10
N PRO A 171 5.93 17.08 -1.00
CA PRO A 171 5.40 16.87 0.35
C PRO A 171 4.16 17.74 0.61
N PRO A 172 3.42 17.48 1.70
CA PRO A 172 2.35 18.36 2.15
C PRO A 172 2.86 19.77 2.49
N LEU A 173 1.97 20.77 2.45
CA LEU A 173 2.31 22.17 2.70
C LEU A 173 2.84 22.42 4.11
N GLU A 174 2.25 21.74 5.10
CA GLU A 174 2.62 21.83 6.51
C GLU A 174 2.93 20.42 7.04
N PRO A 175 4.16 19.90 6.85
CA PRO A 175 4.47 18.51 7.17
C PRO A 175 4.23 18.11 8.65
N ALA A 176 4.24 19.05 9.58
CA ALA A 176 3.93 18.78 10.99
C ALA A 176 2.42 18.66 11.28
N ASN A 177 1.55 19.10 10.38
CA ASN A 177 0.11 19.12 10.55
C ASN A 177 -0.54 17.91 9.86
N ASN A 178 -1.10 16.97 10.61
CA ASN A 178 -1.76 15.80 10.03
C ASN A 178 -3.01 16.16 9.20
N ALA A 179 -3.58 17.36 9.36
CA ALA A 179 -4.67 17.89 8.54
C ALA A 179 -4.19 18.70 7.32
N SER A 180 -2.86 18.85 7.13
CA SER A 180 -2.25 19.63 6.04
C SER A 180 -2.86 19.34 4.68
N ARG A 181 -2.85 20.37 3.82
CA ARG A 181 -3.07 20.16 2.39
C ARG A 181 -1.89 19.44 1.74
N PHE A 182 -2.16 18.62 0.74
CA PHE A 182 -1.18 17.94 -0.09
C PHE A 182 -1.60 17.97 -1.56
N SER A 183 -0.65 17.76 -2.47
CA SER A 183 -0.91 17.75 -3.91
C SER A 183 -1.73 16.54 -4.35
N ILE A 184 -2.30 16.59 -5.56
CA ILE A 184 -2.80 15.37 -6.21
C ILE A 184 -1.63 14.40 -6.45
N HIS A 185 -1.90 13.10 -6.36
CA HIS A 185 -0.89 12.06 -6.60
C HIS A 185 -0.30 12.16 -8.02
N ASN A 186 1.02 11.98 -8.12
CA ASN A 186 1.70 11.77 -9.41
C ASN A 186 1.44 10.37 -9.95
N SER A 187 1.30 9.38 -9.07
CA SER A 187 1.06 7.99 -9.43
C SER A 187 0.10 7.31 -8.47
N ARG A 188 -0.64 6.33 -8.98
CA ARG A 188 -1.62 5.52 -8.26
C ARG A 188 -1.80 4.18 -8.94
N GLY A 189 -2.21 3.18 -8.17
CA GLY A 189 -2.50 1.86 -8.70
C GLY A 189 -3.26 1.00 -7.69
N LYS A 190 -3.55 -0.23 -8.10
CA LYS A 190 -4.18 -1.24 -7.25
C LYS A 190 -3.29 -2.47 -7.16
N TRP A 191 -3.44 -3.21 -6.07
CA TRP A 191 -2.91 -4.55 -5.95
C TRP A 191 -3.89 -5.46 -5.23
N SER A 192 -3.72 -6.76 -5.45
CA SER A 192 -4.40 -7.80 -4.69
C SER A 192 -3.50 -8.17 -3.50
N HIS A 193 -4.05 -8.14 -2.29
CA HIS A 193 -3.32 -8.41 -1.07
C HIS A 193 -3.94 -9.58 -0.33
N ASP A 194 -3.16 -10.65 -0.14
CA ASP A 194 -3.59 -11.81 0.63
C ASP A 194 -3.52 -11.50 2.14
N LEU A 195 -4.67 -11.22 2.77
CA LEU A 195 -4.71 -10.92 4.21
C LEU A 195 -4.40 -12.14 5.06
N LYS A 196 -4.60 -13.36 4.55
CA LYS A 196 -4.24 -14.57 5.28
C LYS A 196 -2.73 -14.64 5.51
N SER A 197 -1.94 -14.26 4.52
CA SER A 197 -0.47 -14.15 4.65
C SER A 197 -0.01 -13.05 5.61
N ALA A 198 -0.88 -12.10 5.95
CA ALA A 198 -0.60 -11.00 6.88
C ALA A 198 -0.88 -11.37 8.35
N GLN A 199 -1.47 -12.54 8.61
CA GLN A 199 -1.79 -12.97 9.98
C GLN A 199 -0.52 -13.28 10.78
N ILE A 200 -0.45 -12.75 12.01
CA ILE A 200 0.63 -13.02 12.94
C ILE A 200 0.11 -13.41 14.33
N ALA A 201 0.83 -14.32 14.97
CA ALA A 201 0.66 -14.64 16.38
C ALA A 201 1.18 -13.50 17.27
N ASN A 202 0.73 -13.47 18.52
CA ASN A 202 1.17 -12.54 19.55
C ASN A 202 1.02 -11.06 19.15
N PHE A 203 0.04 -10.74 18.29
CA PHE A 203 -0.15 -9.41 17.74
C PHE A 203 -0.23 -8.33 18.83
N VAL A 204 -1.02 -8.55 19.89
CA VAL A 204 -1.23 -7.58 20.97
C VAL A 204 0.08 -7.31 21.72
N GLU A 205 0.78 -8.36 22.15
CA GLU A 205 2.08 -8.24 22.84
C GLU A 205 3.12 -7.48 21.99
N LEU A 206 3.19 -7.79 20.69
CA LEU A 206 4.11 -7.11 19.78
C LEU A 206 3.75 -5.62 19.65
N VAL A 207 2.46 -5.28 19.52
CA VAL A 207 2.00 -3.89 19.48
C VAL A 207 2.37 -3.16 20.77
N GLU A 208 2.09 -3.74 21.93
CA GLU A 208 2.38 -3.15 23.24
C GLU A 208 3.88 -2.91 23.43
N LYS A 209 4.71 -3.90 23.07
CA LYS A 209 6.17 -3.78 23.12
C LYS A 209 6.69 -2.61 22.28
N VAL A 210 6.21 -2.48 21.04
CA VAL A 210 6.68 -1.42 20.13
C VAL A 210 6.11 -0.05 20.51
N ALA A 211 4.90 0.00 21.07
CA ALA A 211 4.32 1.22 21.60
C ALA A 211 5.09 1.72 22.85
N ALA A 212 5.43 0.83 23.78
CA ALA A 212 6.21 1.18 24.96
C ALA A 212 7.60 1.72 24.58
N ALA A 213 8.27 1.10 23.60
CA ALA A 213 9.56 1.56 23.09
C ALA A 213 9.53 2.94 22.42
N LYS A 214 8.35 3.49 22.09
CA LYS A 214 8.20 4.86 21.55
C LYS A 214 8.03 5.90 22.64
N ALA A 215 7.56 5.49 23.82
CA ALA A 215 7.32 6.33 24.97
C ALA A 215 8.57 6.49 25.87
N ALA A 216 9.47 5.51 25.83
CA ALA A 216 10.82 5.59 26.38
C ALA A 216 11.71 6.54 25.56
#